data_AF-A0A7W6PQN3-F1
#
_entry.id   AF-A0A7W6PQN3-F1
#
_cell.length_a   1.000
_cell.length_b   1.000
_cell.length_c   1.000
_cell.angle_alpha   90.00
_cell.angle_beta   90.00
_cell.angle_gamma   90.00
#
_symmetry.space_group_name_H-M   'P 1'
#
loop_
_entity.id
_entity.type
_entity.pdbx_description
1 polymer ?
#
loop_
_entity_poly.entity_id
_entity_poly.type
_entity_poly.pdbx_seq_one_letter_code
_entity_poly.pdbx_strand_id
1 'polypeptide(L)'
;MVENEEMTPDEARDDHWQMLRFLGFNAGFGFAIGLLIAVALVWMNVGDLGTRIMRSANPPLVFFMLSVPLAFTFASAVLGSAVMLMPYKRKKQLKG
;
A
#
# COMPACT_ATOMS: atom_id res chain seq x y z
N MET A 1 31.78 -16.04 -8.84
CA MET A 1 30.99 -16.62 -9.95
C MET A 1 29.57 -16.69 -9.44
N VAL A 2 28.65 -15.90 -10.01
CA VAL A 2 27.22 -16.04 -9.67
C VAL A 2 26.78 -17.30 -10.39
N GLU A 3 26.62 -18.37 -9.64
CA GLU A 3 26.04 -19.61 -10.13
C GLU A 3 24.65 -19.25 -10.65
N ASN A 4 24.47 -19.37 -11.96
CA ASN A 4 23.17 -19.21 -12.59
C ASN A 4 22.44 -20.52 -12.26
N GLU A 5 21.94 -20.63 -11.02
CA GLU A 5 20.97 -21.66 -10.67
C GLU A 5 19.78 -21.43 -11.60
N GLU A 6 19.72 -22.22 -12.68
CA GLU A 6 18.58 -22.25 -13.58
C GLU A 6 17.36 -22.68 -12.77
N MET A 7 16.67 -21.68 -12.22
CA MET A 7 15.45 -21.87 -11.46
C MET A 7 14.45 -22.54 -12.38
N THR A 8 13.89 -23.67 -11.94
CA THR A 8 12.89 -24.37 -12.74
C THR A 8 11.67 -23.44 -12.93
N PRO A 9 10.94 -23.51 -14.05
CA PRO A 9 9.81 -22.63 -14.31
C PRO A 9 8.77 -22.60 -13.18
N ASP A 10 8.63 -23.70 -12.44
CA ASP A 10 7.70 -23.81 -11.31
C ASP A 10 8.20 -23.09 -10.06
N GLU A 11 9.50 -23.15 -9.74
CA GLU A 11 10.10 -22.41 -8.61
C GLU A 11 10.02 -20.89 -8.81
N ALA A 12 10.18 -20.42 -10.06
CA ALA A 12 10.04 -19.01 -10.40
C ALA A 12 8.59 -18.50 -10.23
N ARG A 13 7.58 -19.35 -10.46
CA ARG A 13 6.16 -19.00 -10.25
C ARG A 13 5.84 -18.85 -8.78
N ASP A 14 6.33 -19.76 -7.94
CA ASP A 14 6.10 -19.72 -6.50
C ASP A 14 6.78 -18.51 -5.84
N ASP A 15 8.00 -18.15 -6.25
CA ASP A 15 8.66 -16.92 -5.81
C ASP A 15 7.85 -15.68 -6.20
N HIS A 16 7.30 -15.65 -7.42
CA HIS A 16 6.45 -14.54 -7.87
C HIS A 16 5.16 -14.42 -7.05
N TRP A 17 4.51 -15.53 -6.70
CA TRP A 17 3.33 -15.53 -5.83
C TRP A 17 3.64 -15.03 -4.42
N GLN A 18 4.78 -15.42 -3.86
CA GLN A 18 5.24 -14.91 -2.56
C GLN A 18 5.51 -13.40 -2.63
N MET A 19 6.10 -12.95 -3.74
CA MET A 19 6.35 -11.54 -4.03
C MET A 19 5.05 -10.74 -4.08
N LEU A 20 4.06 -11.20 -4.86
CA LEU A 20 2.74 -10.57 -4.99
C LEU A 20 1.99 -10.53 -3.65
N ARG A 21 2.05 -11.60 -2.86
CA ARG A 21 1.41 -11.63 -1.53
C ARG A 21 2.06 -10.63 -0.56
N PHE A 22 3.40 -10.55 -0.55
CA PHE A 22 4.12 -9.56 0.25
C PHE A 22 3.77 -8.13 -0.19
N LEU A 23 3.75 -7.90 -1.49
CA LEU A 23 3.46 -6.60 -2.08
C LEU A 23 2.01 -6.18 -1.78
N GLY A 24 1.05 -7.09 -1.96
CA GLY A 24 -0.36 -6.89 -1.64
C GLY A 24 -0.61 -6.58 -0.16
N PHE A 25 0.09 -7.26 0.75
CA PHE A 25 -0.01 -6.96 2.19
C PHE A 25 0.48 -5.54 2.52
N ASN A 26 1.63 -5.14 1.96
CA ASN A 26 2.19 -3.80 2.15
C ASN A 26 1.31 -2.71 1.51
N ALA A 27 0.78 -2.95 0.31
CA ALA A 27 -0.20 -2.06 -0.33
C ALA A 27 -1.43 -1.88 0.55
N GLY A 28 -1.99 -2.99 1.06
CA GLY A 28 -3.16 -2.96 1.95
C GLY A 28 -2.89 -2.18 3.25
N PHE A 29 -1.70 -2.34 3.83
CA PHE A 29 -1.29 -1.56 5.00
C PHE A 29 -1.23 -0.06 4.71
N GLY A 30 -0.58 0.35 3.62
CA GLY A 30 -0.56 1.76 3.20
C GLY A 30 -1.96 2.30 2.88
N PHE A 31 -2.79 1.50 2.22
CA PHE A 31 -4.18 1.87 1.91
C PHE A 31 -4.99 2.16 3.19
N ALA A 32 -4.87 1.28 4.20
CA ALA A 32 -5.53 1.48 5.49
C ALA A 32 -5.06 2.77 6.18
N ILE A 33 -3.76 3.07 6.14
CA ILE A 33 -3.22 4.34 6.67
C ILE A 33 -3.86 5.54 5.97
N GLY A 34 -3.91 5.56 4.64
CA GLY A 34 -4.51 6.68 3.92
C GLY A 34 -6.00 6.84 4.19
N LEU A 35 -6.76 5.75 4.38
CA LEU A 35 -8.15 5.83 4.83
C LEU A 35 -8.27 6.40 6.25
N LEU A 36 -7.42 5.97 7.19
CA LEU A 36 -7.42 6.49 8.55
C LEU A 36 -7.14 8.00 8.56
N ILE A 37 -6.21 8.47 7.73
CA ILE A 37 -5.92 9.90 7.58
C ILE A 37 -7.13 10.63 6.98
N ALA A 38 -7.77 10.09 5.94
CA ALA A 38 -8.97 10.69 5.36
C ALA A 38 -10.08 10.86 6.41
N VAL A 39 -10.33 9.81 7.22
CA VAL A 39 -11.30 9.86 8.32
C VAL A 39 -10.89 10.90 9.37
N ALA A 40 -9.61 10.95 9.76
CA ALA A 40 -9.11 11.91 10.74
C ALA A 40 -9.30 13.36 10.27
N LEU A 41 -8.99 13.66 9.01
CA LEU A 41 -9.17 15.01 8.43
C LEU A 41 -10.62 15.47 8.49
N VAL A 42 -11.55 14.58 8.15
CA VAL A 42 -12.98 14.86 8.16
C VAL A 42 -13.52 14.97 9.57
N TRP A 43 -13.13 14.05 10.46
CA TRP A 43 -13.61 14.00 11.84
C TRP A 43 -13.13 15.18 12.68
N MET A 44 -11.86 15.58 12.51
CA MET A 44 -11.30 16.78 13.14
C MET A 44 -11.79 18.08 12.48
N ASN A 45 -12.58 17.98 11.42
CA ASN A 45 -13.08 19.10 10.63
C ASN A 45 -11.95 20.07 10.20
N VAL A 46 -10.81 19.53 9.76
CA VAL A 46 -9.63 20.32 9.39
C VAL A 46 -10.00 21.29 8.26
N GLY A 47 -9.84 22.60 8.49
CA GLY A 47 -10.20 23.61 7.50
C GLY A 47 -11.69 23.63 7.13
N ASP A 48 -12.56 23.19 8.03
CA ASP A 48 -14.00 23.04 7.83
C ASP A 48 -14.40 21.99 6.76
N LEU A 49 -13.49 21.04 6.49
CA LEU A 49 -13.67 20.02 5.45
C LEU A 49 -14.88 19.12 5.72
N GLY A 50 -15.07 18.68 6.98
CA GLY A 50 -16.20 17.83 7.36
C GLY A 50 -17.54 18.52 7.13
N THR A 51 -17.66 19.79 7.56
CA THR A 51 -18.85 20.61 7.33
C THR A 51 -19.14 20.77 5.83
N ARG A 52 -18.11 21.03 5.02
CA ARG A 52 -18.26 21.18 3.56
C ARG A 52 -18.72 19.89 2.89
N ILE A 53 -18.17 18.74 3.30
CA ILE A 53 -18.59 17.44 2.77
C ILE A 53 -20.05 17.18 3.14
N MET A 54 -20.46 17.41 4.40
CA MET A 54 -21.84 17.22 4.85
C MET A 54 -22.86 18.13 4.15
N ARG A 55 -22.45 19.34 3.73
CA ARG A 55 -23.30 20.28 2.97
C ARG A 55 -23.31 20.02 1.47
N SER A 56 -22.47 19.13 0.95
CA SER A 56 -22.42 18.84 -0.48
C SER A 56 -23.68 18.08 -0.93
N ALA A 57 -23.97 18.12 -2.24
CA ALA A 57 -25.14 17.43 -2.80
C ALA A 57 -25.08 15.89 -2.63
N ASN A 58 -23.87 15.31 -2.56
CA ASN A 58 -23.66 13.87 -2.39
C ASN A 58 -22.47 13.62 -1.44
N PRO A 59 -22.64 13.74 -0.12
CA PRO A 59 -21.56 13.60 0.86
C PRO A 59 -20.76 12.29 0.76
N PRO A 60 -21.37 11.11 0.54
CA PRO A 60 -20.62 9.86 0.38
C PRO A 60 -19.68 9.87 -0.84
N LEU A 61 -20.13 10.45 -1.96
CA LEU A 61 -19.33 10.55 -3.17
C LEU A 61 -18.13 11.48 -2.97
N VAL A 62 -18.35 12.64 -2.34
CA VAL A 62 -17.26 13.59 -2.05
C VAL A 62 -16.25 12.98 -1.08
N PHE A 63 -16.71 12.28 -0.04
CA PHE A 63 -15.83 11.56 0.87
C PHE A 63 -15.01 10.49 0.14
N PHE A 64 -15.64 9.71 -0.74
CA PHE A 64 -14.96 8.70 -1.57
C PHE A 64 -13.90 9.32 -2.49
N MET A 65 -14.23 10.43 -3.15
CA MET A 65 -13.30 11.17 -4.02
C MET A 65 -12.08 11.70 -3.25
N LEU A 66 -12.22 12.01 -1.96
CA LEU A 66 -11.11 12.38 -1.09
C LEU A 66 -10.31 11.14 -0.64
N SER A 67 -11.00 10.14 -0.10
CA SER A 67 -10.37 9.02 0.60
C SER A 67 -9.63 8.07 -0.34
N VAL A 68 -10.15 7.83 -1.54
CA VAL A 68 -9.57 6.90 -2.50
C VAL A 68 -8.17 7.30 -2.98
N PRO A 69 -7.95 8.51 -3.57
CA PRO A 69 -6.62 8.90 -4.01
C PRO A 69 -5.64 9.00 -2.84
N LEU A 70 -6.10 9.40 -1.64
CA LEU A 70 -5.25 9.43 -0.46
C LEU A 70 -4.83 8.02 -0.04
N ALA A 71 -5.76 7.07 0.00
CA ALA A 71 -5.48 5.67 0.29
C ALA A 71 -4.49 5.06 -0.71
N PHE A 72 -4.69 5.29 -2.01
CA PHE A 72 -3.75 4.82 -3.04
C PHE A 72 -2.38 5.50 -2.99
N THR A 73 -2.32 6.76 -2.55
CA THR A 73 -1.04 7.48 -2.35
C THR A 73 -0.19 6.78 -1.28
N PHE A 74 -0.78 6.49 -0.12
CA PHE A 74 -0.08 5.78 0.94
C PHE A 74 0.18 4.32 0.61
N ALA A 75 -0.75 3.63 -0.05
CA ALA A 75 -0.53 2.29 -0.59
C ALA A 75 0.73 2.26 -1.46
N SER A 76 0.85 3.19 -2.42
CA SER A 76 2.00 3.29 -3.33
C SER A 76 3.31 3.59 -2.59
N ALA A 77 3.30 4.46 -1.58
CA ALA A 77 4.49 4.78 -0.79
C ALA A 77 5.02 3.57 -0.01
N VAL A 78 4.12 2.83 0.66
CA VAL A 78 4.49 1.61 1.38
C VAL A 78 4.90 0.51 0.40
N LEU A 79 4.23 0.40 -0.74
CA LEU A 79 4.59 -0.53 -1.81
C LEU A 79 6.01 -0.30 -2.34
N GLY A 80 6.34 0.94 -2.69
CA GLY A 80 7.66 1.32 -3.17
C GLY A 80 8.73 1.02 -2.13
N SER A 81 8.44 1.32 -0.86
CA SER A 81 9.33 0.99 0.27
C SER A 81 9.54 -0.52 0.41
N ALA A 82 8.49 -1.31 0.27
CA ALA A 82 8.53 -2.77 0.34
C ALA A 82 9.39 -3.37 -0.78
N VAL A 83 9.25 -2.87 -2.02
CA VAL A 83 10.09 -3.27 -3.16
C VAL A 83 11.56 -2.96 -2.89
N MET A 84 11.88 -1.75 -2.40
CA MET A 84 13.26 -1.35 -2.07
C MET A 84 13.90 -2.21 -0.98
N LEU A 85 13.11 -2.72 -0.02
CA LEU A 85 13.58 -3.53 1.10
C LEU A 85 13.64 -5.03 0.80
N MET A 86 13.01 -5.50 -0.28
CA MET A 86 12.96 -6.91 -0.64
C MET A 86 14.35 -7.55 -0.82
N PRO A 87 15.34 -6.91 -1.49
CA PRO A 87 16.69 -7.47 -1.62
C PRO A 87 17.38 -7.66 -0.27
N TYR A 88 17.15 -6.76 0.70
CA TYR A 88 17.74 -6.85 2.03
C TYR A 88 17.14 -8.00 2.86
N LYS A 89 15.84 -8.27 2.72
CA LYS A 89 15.19 -9.40 3.39
C LYS A 89 15.74 -10.73 2.91
N ARG A 90 15.89 -10.95 1.59
CA ARG A 90 16.53 -12.18 1.06
C ARG A 90 17.93 -12.38 1.61
N LYS A 91 18.76 -11.32 1.64
CA LYS A 91 20.13 -11.39 2.17
C LYS A 91 20.20 -11.75 3.66
N LYS A 92 19.24 -11.30 4.47
CA LYS A 92 19.15 -11.68 5.89
C LYS A 92 18.74 -13.14 6.07
N GLN A 93 17.80 -13.63 5.27
CA GLN A 93 17.34 -15.03 5.35
C GLN A 93 18.43 -16.03 4.94
N LEU A 94 19.33 -15.67 4.03
CA LEU A 94 20.45 -16.53 3.61
C LEU A 94 21.62 -16.59 4.62
N LYS A 95 21.62 -15.75 5.66
CA LYS A 95 22.68 -15.69 6.69
C LYS A 95 22.24 -16.25 8.05
N GLY A 96 20.98 -16.63 8.19
CA GLY A 96 20.38 -17.12 9.43
C GLY A 96 20.25 -18.63 9.44
#